data_AF-A0A699VQM6-F1
#
_entry.id   AF-A0A699VQM6-F1
#
_cell.length_a   1.000
_cell.length_b   1.000
_cell.length_c   1.000
_cell.angle_alpha   90.00
_cell.angle_beta   90.00
_cell.angle_gamma   90.00
#
_symmetry.space_group_name_H-M   'P 1'
#
loop_
_entity.id
_entity.type
_entity.pdbx_description
1 polymer ?
#
loop_
_entity_poly.entity_id
_entity_poly.type
_entity_poly.pdbx_seq_one_letter_code
_entity_poly.pdbx_strand_id
1 'polypeptide(L)' 'MVPDEEDRVERFIGGLPDNIQGNAIAANPARLQDAIRIANQLMDNKLQGYAARSAENKRRMESNPRDYRGQ' A
#
# COMPACT_ATOMS: atom_id res chain seq x y z
N MET A 1 20.51 -27.66 2.57
CA MET A 1 19.26 -27.78 3.35
C MET A 1 18.25 -26.86 2.71
N VAL A 2 17.03 -27.33 2.42
CA VAL A 2 15.98 -26.47 1.89
C VAL A 2 15.30 -25.78 3.09
N PRO A 3 15.17 -24.44 3.10
CA PRO A 3 14.46 -23.75 4.17
C PRO A 3 12.98 -24.09 4.15
N ASP A 4 12.42 -24.28 5.34
CA ASP A 4 11.01 -24.56 5.59
C ASP A 4 10.13 -23.37 5.16
N GLU A 5 8.81 -23.56 5.07
CA GLU A 5 7.90 -22.48 4.70
C GLU A 5 7.93 -21.33 5.72
N GLU A 6 8.06 -21.63 7.01
CA GLU A 6 8.13 -20.60 8.06
C GLU A 6 9.37 -19.70 7.88
N ASP A 7 10.56 -20.28 7.66
CA ASP A 7 11.80 -19.53 7.38
C ASP A 7 11.65 -18.62 6.16
N ARG A 8 11.00 -19.13 5.10
CA ARG A 8 10.76 -18.36 3.88
C ARG A 8 9.81 -17.18 4.13
N VAL A 9 8.78 -17.37 4.94
CA VAL A 9 7.84 -16.31 5.32
C VAL A 9 8.55 -15.24 6.14
N GLU A 10 9.29 -15.63 7.18
CA GLU A 10 10.02 -14.70 8.05
C GLU A 10 11.04 -13.88 7.25
N ARG A 11 11.79 -14.54 6.38
CA ARG A 11 12.80 -13.90 5.53
C ARG A 11 12.18 -12.97 4.48
N PHE A 12 10.99 -13.30 3.98
CA PHE A 12 10.23 -12.40 3.09
C PHE A 12 9.74 -11.17 3.84
N ILE A 13 9.10 -11.34 5.01
CA ILE A 13 8.57 -10.26 5.82
C ILE A 13 9.69 -9.32 6.29
N GLY A 14 10.84 -9.86 6.71
CA GLY A 14 12.00 -9.08 7.13
C GLY A 14 12.68 -8.28 6.01
N GLY A 15 12.36 -8.57 4.74
CA GLY A 15 12.82 -7.79 3.58
C GLY A 15 11.87 -6.68 3.15
N LEU A 16 10.70 -6.55 3.79
CA LEU A 16 9.71 -5.53 3.45
C LEU A 16 10.03 -4.18 4.11
N PRO A 17 9.60 -3.05 3.52
CA PRO A 17 9.68 -1.76 4.19
C PRO A 17 8.81 -1.73 5.45
N ASP A 18 9.24 -1.01 6.50
CA ASP A 18 8.58 -0.90 7.81
C ASP A 18 7.06 -0.66 7.74
N ASN A 19 6.65 0.16 6.78
CA ASN A 19 5.26 0.54 6.58
C ASN A 19 4.34 -0.60 6.10
N ILE A 20 4.91 -1.69 5.58
CA ILE A 20 4.21 -2.93 5.20
C ILE A 20 4.51 -4.01 6.23
N GLN A 21 5.76 -4.10 6.70
CA GLN A 21 6.23 -5.15 7.60
C GLN A 21 5.36 -5.29 8.85
N GLY A 22 5.04 -4.19 9.55
CA GLY A 22 4.20 -4.25 10.75
C GLY A 22 2.80 -4.81 10.48
N ASN A 23 2.20 -4.46 9.34
CA ASN A 23 0.88 -4.97 8.94
C ASN A 23 0.95 -6.43 8.45
N ALA A 24 2.04 -6.80 7.77
CA ALA A 24 2.28 -8.17 7.31
C ALA A 24 2.48 -9.14 8.49
N ILE A 25 3.22 -8.72 9.53
CA ILE A 25 3.40 -9.49 10.77
C ILE A 25 2.04 -9.67 11.46
N ALA A 26 1.25 -8.59 11.60
CA ALA A 26 -0.06 -8.65 12.25
C ALA A 26 -1.04 -9.60 11.54
N ALA A 27 -0.94 -9.75 10.23
CA ALA A 27 -1.74 -10.66 9.44
C ALA A 27 -1.34 -12.14 9.58
N ASN A 28 -0.18 -12.42 10.20
CA ASN A 28 0.33 -13.76 10.52
C ASN A 28 0.16 -14.80 9.39
N PRO A 29 0.77 -14.56 8.20
CA PRO A 29 0.62 -15.46 7.06
C PRO A 29 1.24 -16.83 7.31
N ALA A 30 0.48 -17.90 7.07
CA ALA A 30 0.95 -19.28 7.23
C ALA A 30 1.78 -19.79 6.04
N ARG A 31 1.77 -19.06 4.91
CA ARG A 31 2.46 -19.44 3.67
C ARG A 31 3.12 -18.24 3.03
N LEU A 32 4.20 -18.49 2.27
CA LEU A 32 4.91 -17.43 1.54
C LEU A 32 3.99 -16.72 0.54
N GLN A 33 3.10 -17.45 -0.13
CA GLN A 33 2.12 -16.87 -1.04
C GLN A 33 1.15 -15.90 -0.34
N ASP A 34 0.73 -16.21 0.88
CA ASP A 34 -0.12 -15.32 1.66
C ASP A 34 0.61 -14.03 2.04
N ALA A 35 1.86 -14.15 2.48
CA ALA A 35 2.70 -12.98 2.78
C ALA A 35 2.88 -12.07 1.54
N ILE A 36 3.12 -12.66 0.36
CA ILE A 36 3.22 -11.93 -0.91
C ILE A 36 1.90 -11.22 -1.25
N ARG A 37 0.76 -11.91 -1.09
CA ARG A 37 -0.56 -11.34 -1.38
C ARG A 37 -0.87 -10.17 -0.44
N ILE A 38 -0.62 -10.33 0.86
CA ILE A 38 -0.83 -9.29 1.87
C ILE A 38 0.04 -8.07 1.57
N ALA A 39 1.33 -8.27 1.28
CA ALA A 39 2.23 -7.17 0.92
C ALA A 39 1.73 -6.41 -0.32
N ASN A 40 1.26 -7.11 -1.35
CA ASN A 40 0.68 -6.47 -2.54
C ASN A 40 -0.61 -5.70 -2.24
N GLN A 41 -1.52 -6.25 -1.42
CA GLN A 41 -2.73 -5.54 -1.02
C GLN A 41 -2.43 -4.26 -0.21
N LEU A 42 -1.40 -4.31 0.64
CA LEU A 42 -0.96 -3.15 1.42
C LEU A 42 -0.34 -2.05 0.54
N MET A 43 0.32 -2.42 -0.55
CA MET A 43 0.80 -1.47 -1.56
C MET A 43 -0.36 -0.89 -2.38
N ASP A 44 -1.29 -1.74 -2.84
CA ASP A 44 -2.41 -1.34 -3.69
C ASP A 44 -3.41 -0.43 -2.96
N ASN A 45 -3.72 -0.72 -1.69
CA ASN A 45 -4.59 0.14 -0.87
C ASN A 45 -4.04 1.57 -0.74
N LYS A 46 -2.72 1.74 -0.68
CA LYS A 46 -2.12 3.08 -0.70
C LYS A 46 -2.28 3.72 -2.07
N LEU A 47 -2.07 2.98 -3.15
CA LEU A 47 -2.25 3.48 -4.52
C LEU A 47 -3.69 3.93 -4.77
N GLN A 48 -4.68 3.14 -4.34
CA GLN A 48 -6.10 3.46 -4.46
C GLN A 48 -6.47 4.68 -3.61
N GLY A 49 -5.91 4.80 -2.40
CA GLY A 49 -6.08 6.00 -1.56
C GLY A 49 -5.52 7.27 -2.21
N TYR A 50 -4.34 7.19 -2.83
CA TYR A 50 -3.77 8.30 -3.58
C TYR A 50 -4.57 8.65 -4.85
N ALA A 51 -5.04 7.64 -5.59
CA ALA A 51 -5.87 7.86 -6.78
C ALA A 51 -7.21 8.51 -6.42
N ALA A 52 -7.89 8.04 -5.37
CA ALA A 52 -9.14 8.61 -4.90
C ALA A 52 -8.97 10.06 -4.41
N ARG A 53 -7.92 10.32 -3.61
CA ARG A 53 -7.60 11.67 -3.13
C ARG A 53 -7.17 12.60 -4.25
N SER A 54 -6.43 12.11 -5.23
CA SER A 54 -6.03 12.87 -6.42
C SER A 54 -7.24 13.25 -7.28
N ALA A 55 -8.17 12.32 -7.51
CA ALA A 55 -9.40 12.58 -8.25
C ALA A 55 -10.30 13.61 -7.53
N GLU A 56 -10.39 13.54 -6.21
CA GLU A 56 -11.11 14.55 -5.41
C GLU A 56 -10.41 15.92 -5.46
N ASN A 57 -9.09 15.95 -5.28
CA ASN A 57 -8.32 17.19 -5.34
C ASN A 57 -8.38 17.85 -6.72
N LYS A 58 -8.33 17.06 -7.80
CA LYS A 58 -8.49 17.53 -9.17
C LYS A 58 -9.88 18.15 -9.39
N ARG A 59 -10.95 17.47 -8.96
CA ARG A 59 -12.32 18.03 -9.00
C ARG A 59 -12.45 19.33 -8.22
N ARG A 60 -11.79 19.46 -7.07
CA ARG A 60 -11.77 20.71 -6.30
C ARG A 60 -11.00 21.83 -7.00
N MET A 61 -9.91 21.51 -7.70
CA MET A 61 -9.13 22.48 -8.46
C MET A 61 -9.89 22.98 -9.69
N GLU A 62 -10.60 22.09 -10.40
CA GLU A 62 -11.46 22.44 -11.55
C GLU A 62 -12.74 23.19 -11.11
N SER A 63 -13.31 22.86 -9.94
CA SER A 63 -14.54 23.49 -9.44
C SER A 63 -14.30 24.83 -8.73
N ASN A 64 -13.05 25.24 -8.52
CA ASN A 64 -12.67 26.60 -8.14
C ASN A 64 -12.02 27.28 -9.35
N PRO A 65 -12.81 27.78 -10.33
CA PRO A 65 -12.35 28.88 -11.14
C PRO A 65 -12.30 30.07 -10.18
N ARG A 66 -11.14 30.33 -9.58
CA ARG A 66 -10.87 31.63 -8.95
C ARG A 66 -11.01 32.64 -10.08
N ASP A 67 -12.16 33.28 -10.04
CA ASP A 67 -12.52 34.58 -10.60
C ASP A 67 -11.28 35.49 -10.61
N TYR A 68 -10.47 35.40 -11.67
CA TYR A 68 -9.64 36.51 -12.11
C TYR A 68 -10.53 37.40 -12.98
N ARG A 69 -11.58 37.95 -12.36
CA ARG A 69 -12.30 39.10 -12.86
C ARG A 69 -11.98 40.26 -11.92
N GLY A 70 -10.82 40.85 -12.16
CA GLY A 70 -10.34 41.96 -11.35
C GLY A 70 -8.99 42.48 -11.83
N GLN A 71 -8.94 42.95 -13.06
CA GLN A 71 -8.82 44.38 -13.40
C GLN A 71 -8.92 44.55 -14.93
#